data_AF-A0A699RQ92-F1
#
_entry.id   AF-A0A699RQ92-F1
#
_cell.length_a   1.000
_cell.length_b   1.000
_cell.length_c   1.000
_cell.angle_alpha   90.00
_cell.angle_beta   90.00
_cell.angle_gamma   90.00
#
_symmetry.space_group_name_H-M   'P 1'
#
loop_
_entity.id
_entity.type
_entity.pdbx_description
1 polymer ?
#
loop_
_entity_poly.entity_id
_entity_poly.type
_entity_poly.pdbx_seq_one_letter_code
_entity_poly.pdbx_strand_id
1 'polypeptide(L)'
;MSRNVLTVGSTMMIPLLYRGKYSQWVERFMNYLEEQTDGEAMINSIKNGDQPLPRVTQVSIAETTSTEQPPLKDKSMWSDQEKRIQKIDRLARSLGEQDRKAAVLYEYETFKATEGELLLDTYIRYLQVIIDLEKCGYSKDNCELNFKFLNNLQPEWKQY
;
A
#
# COMPACT_ATOMS: atom_id res chain seq x y z
N MET A 1 16.95 -5.85 -25.87
CA MET A 1 16.67 -6.50 -24.58
C MET A 1 17.35 -5.71 -23.48
N SER A 2 16.57 -5.06 -22.62
CA SER A 2 17.00 -4.06 -21.64
C SER A 2 17.68 -4.71 -20.43
N ARG A 3 18.76 -4.07 -19.97
CA ARG A 3 19.78 -4.60 -19.06
C ARG A 3 19.59 -4.12 -17.60
N ASN A 4 18.34 -3.98 -17.12
CA ASN A 4 18.02 -3.33 -15.83
C ASN A 4 17.13 -4.17 -14.88
N VAL A 5 17.40 -5.46 -14.69
CA VAL A 5 16.56 -6.32 -13.80
C VAL A 5 17.34 -7.08 -12.72
N LEU A 6 18.63 -6.82 -12.50
CA LEU A 6 19.43 -7.59 -11.52
C LEU A 6 20.24 -6.74 -10.51
N THR A 7 19.73 -5.58 -10.10
CA THR A 7 20.38 -4.81 -9.00
C THR A 7 19.37 -4.33 -7.96
N VAL A 8 18.52 -5.23 -7.45
CA VAL A 8 17.81 -5.02 -6.18
C VAL A 8 18.21 -6.18 -5.26
N GLY A 9 19.34 -6.00 -4.60
CA GLY A 9 20.01 -7.03 -3.80
C GLY A 9 21.50 -6.71 -3.68
N SER A 10 21.82 -5.54 -3.11
CA SER A 10 23.17 -5.25 -2.64
C SER A 10 23.13 -5.29 -1.13
N THR A 11 24.15 -5.89 -0.52
CA THR A 11 24.43 -6.05 0.92
C THR A 11 24.27 -4.76 1.76
N MET A 12 24.10 -3.61 1.12
CA MET A 12 23.94 -2.29 1.76
C MET A 12 22.50 -1.75 1.81
N MET A 13 21.48 -2.47 1.31
CA MET A 13 20.09 -1.96 1.33
C MET A 13 19.11 -2.93 1.97
N ILE A 14 18.33 -2.40 2.93
CA ILE A 14 17.23 -3.10 3.59
C ILE A 14 16.18 -3.50 2.52
N PRO A 15 15.82 -4.80 2.42
CA PRO A 15 14.81 -5.26 1.46
C PRO A 15 13.45 -4.58 1.71
N LEU A 16 12.82 -4.06 0.66
CA LEU A 16 11.48 -3.43 0.75
C LEU A 16 10.36 -4.48 0.66
N LEU A 17 9.32 -4.32 1.48
CA LEU A 17 8.15 -5.19 1.49
C LEU A 17 7.19 -4.83 0.34
N TYR A 18 7.00 -5.76 -0.60
CA TYR A 18 5.99 -5.65 -1.65
C TYR A 18 4.72 -6.42 -1.28
N ARG A 19 3.55 -5.82 -1.55
CA ARG A 19 2.23 -6.42 -1.29
C ARG A 19 2.11 -7.78 -1.97
N GLY A 20 1.73 -8.82 -1.22
CA GLY A 20 1.58 -10.19 -1.72
C GLY A 20 2.87 -11.01 -1.79
N LYS A 21 4.03 -10.45 -1.41
CA LYS A 21 5.33 -11.15 -1.40
C LYS A 21 5.93 -11.28 0.00
N TYR A 22 5.09 -11.42 1.03
CA TYR A 22 5.53 -11.46 2.41
C TYR A 22 6.56 -12.57 2.69
N SER A 23 6.31 -13.80 2.25
CA SER A 23 7.25 -14.92 2.47
C SER A 23 8.61 -14.68 1.80
N GLN A 24 8.62 -14.15 0.58
CA GLN A 24 9.87 -13.80 -0.14
C GLN A 24 10.61 -12.63 0.51
N TRP A 25 9.87 -11.67 1.09
CA TRP A 25 10.47 -10.57 1.81
C TRP A 25 11.10 -11.04 3.12
N VAL A 26 10.41 -11.90 3.89
CA VAL A 26 10.95 -12.48 5.14
C VAL A 26 12.25 -13.23 4.87
N GLU A 27 12.30 -14.05 3.82
CA GLU A 27 13.51 -14.77 3.42
C GLU A 27 14.67 -13.82 3.09
N ARG A 28 14.43 -12.80 2.27
CA ARG A 28 15.44 -11.79 1.91
C ARG A 28 15.89 -10.97 3.11
N PHE A 29 14.98 -10.65 4.02
CA PHE A 29 15.26 -9.86 5.21
C PHE A 29 16.11 -10.66 6.21
N MET A 30 15.83 -11.94 6.41
CA MET A 30 16.66 -12.82 7.24
C MET A 30 18.07 -12.97 6.66
N ASN A 31 18.19 -13.23 5.36
CA ASN A 31 19.50 -13.33 4.70
C ASN A 31 20.29 -12.00 4.78
N TYR A 32 19.61 -10.85 4.67
CA TYR A 32 20.23 -9.54 4.85
C TYR A 32 20.78 -9.36 6.27
N LEU A 33 20.01 -9.76 7.30
CA LEU A 33 20.44 -9.67 8.69
C LEU A 33 21.62 -10.61 8.98
N GLU A 34 21.67 -11.81 8.40
CA GLU A 34 22.81 -12.73 8.55
C GLU A 34 24.15 -12.10 8.11
N GLU A 35 24.14 -11.16 7.17
CA GLU A 35 25.33 -10.44 6.70
C GLU A 35 25.71 -9.20 7.54
N GLN A 36 24.90 -8.81 8.53
CA GLN A 36 25.19 -7.63 9.39
C GLN A 36 26.02 -8.00 10.62
N THR A 37 26.85 -7.07 11.10
CA THR A 37 27.71 -7.24 12.29
C THR A 37 26.94 -7.66 13.55
N ASP A 38 25.74 -7.09 13.76
CA ASP A 38 24.84 -7.44 14.89
C ASP A 38 23.68 -8.34 14.46
N GLY A 39 23.79 -8.95 13.27
CA GLY A 39 22.76 -9.71 12.60
C GLY A 39 22.14 -10.82 13.44
N GLU A 40 22.99 -11.61 14.09
CA GLU A 40 22.58 -12.71 14.95
C GLU A 40 21.75 -12.21 16.16
N ALA A 41 22.17 -11.10 16.79
CA ALA A 41 21.44 -10.51 17.91
C ALA A 41 20.07 -9.97 17.47
N MET A 42 20.00 -9.34 16.29
CA MET A 42 18.74 -8.85 15.71
C MET A 42 17.79 -10.01 15.37
N ILE A 43 18.29 -11.09 14.75
CA ILE A 43 17.51 -12.29 14.43
C ILE A 43 16.99 -12.94 15.71
N ASN A 44 17.82 -13.03 16.75
CA ASN A 44 17.43 -13.61 18.04
C ASN A 44 16.37 -12.77 18.76
N SER A 45 16.46 -11.43 18.73
CA SER A 45 15.42 -10.53 19.26
C SER A 45 14.10 -10.68 18.50
N ILE A 46 14.14 -10.82 17.16
CA ILE A 46 12.93 -11.03 16.35
C ILE A 46 12.25 -12.37 16.67
N LYS A 47 13.03 -13.45 16.86
CA LYS A 47 12.48 -14.80 17.11
C LYS A 47 12.00 -15.00 18.55
N ASN A 48 12.72 -14.43 19.52
CA ASN A 48 12.55 -14.78 20.93
C ASN A 48 12.15 -13.59 21.82
N GLY A 49 12.06 -12.37 21.26
CA GLY A 49 11.90 -11.13 22.01
C GLY A 49 13.23 -10.64 22.64
N ASP A 50 13.23 -9.44 23.20
CA ASP A 50 14.45 -8.82 23.74
C ASP A 50 15.09 -9.66 24.84
N GLN A 51 16.33 -10.07 24.60
CA GLN A 51 17.18 -10.72 25.59
C GLN A 51 17.75 -9.64 26.54
N PRO A 52 17.68 -9.80 27.87
CA PRO A 52 18.28 -8.81 28.76
C PRO A 52 19.79 -8.80 28.58
N LEU A 53 20.35 -7.63 28.22
CA LEU A 53 21.79 -7.38 28.14
C LEU A 53 22.51 -7.80 29.45
N PRO A 54 23.79 -8.21 29.39
CA PRO A 54 24.53 -8.62 30.58
C PRO A 54 24.62 -7.44 31.55
N ARG A 55 24.17 -7.66 32.78
CA ARG A 55 24.20 -6.65 33.85
C ARG A 55 25.64 -6.22 34.13
N VAL A 56 25.92 -4.93 33.94
CA VAL A 56 27.12 -4.30 34.49
C VAL A 56 27.03 -4.35 36.03
N THR A 57 28.09 -4.86 36.66
CA THR A 57 28.24 -4.96 38.12
C THR A 57 28.02 -3.60 38.79
N GLN A 58 27.04 -3.53 39.68
CA GLN A 58 26.77 -2.35 40.50
C GLN A 58 27.95 -2.06 41.45
N VAL A 59 28.49 -0.85 41.36
CA VAL A 59 29.21 -0.19 42.44
C VAL A 59 28.23 0.78 43.11
N SER A 60 27.90 0.54 44.38
CA SER A 60 27.02 1.40 45.16
C SER A 60 27.66 2.75 45.45
N ILE A 61 26.97 3.84 45.08
CA ILE A 61 27.09 5.13 45.76
C ILE A 61 25.68 5.61 46.08
N ALA A 62 25.47 5.94 47.35
CA ALA A 62 24.18 6.24 47.94
C ALA A 62 23.57 7.57 47.47
N GLU A 63 22.28 7.49 47.15
CA GLU A 63 21.19 8.40 47.50
C GLU A 63 21.37 9.92 47.28
N THR A 64 20.79 10.43 46.20
CA THR A 64 19.97 11.65 46.23
C THR A 64 18.81 11.52 45.24
N THR A 65 17.62 11.80 45.75
CA THR A 65 16.30 11.58 45.16
C THR A 65 15.93 12.55 44.05
N SER A 66 15.02 12.08 43.19
CA SER A 66 14.27 12.78 42.13
C SER A 66 14.95 12.84 40.76
N THR A 67 14.97 11.70 40.09
CA THR A 67 14.74 11.65 38.64
C THR A 67 13.32 11.12 38.47
N GLU A 68 12.38 12.01 38.13
CA GLU A 68 11.05 11.58 37.65
C GLU A 68 11.25 10.66 36.45
N GLN A 69 11.18 9.36 36.71
CA GLN A 69 10.97 8.39 35.67
C GLN A 69 9.58 8.69 35.07
N PRO A 70 9.45 8.87 33.74
CA PRO A 70 8.17 9.18 33.13
C PRO A 70 7.16 8.10 33.56
N PRO A 71 5.94 8.49 33.98
CA PRO A 71 4.97 7.55 34.52
C PRO A 71 4.80 6.41 33.53
N LEU A 72 4.97 5.16 33.99
CA LEU A 72 4.71 3.98 33.19
C LEU A 72 3.33 4.14 32.56
N LYS A 73 3.30 4.45 31.27
CA LYS A 73 2.08 4.63 30.50
C LYS A 73 1.30 3.33 30.58
N ASP A 74 0.12 3.42 31.18
CA ASP A 74 -0.72 2.27 31.52
C ASP A 74 -0.92 1.36 30.30
N LYS A 75 -0.77 0.05 30.50
CA LYS A 75 -0.86 -0.97 29.44
C LYS A 75 -2.23 -0.91 28.72
N SER A 76 -3.26 -0.47 29.43
CA SER A 76 -4.61 -0.20 28.88
C SER A 76 -4.62 1.01 27.94
N MET A 77 -3.88 2.09 28.26
CA MET A 77 -3.77 3.28 27.43
C MET A 77 -3.09 2.99 26.08
N TRP A 78 -2.07 2.12 26.08
CA TRP A 78 -1.43 1.66 24.84
C TRP A 78 -2.41 0.87 23.95
N SER A 79 -3.23 0.00 24.54
CA SER A 79 -4.22 -0.79 23.79
C SER A 79 -5.33 0.09 23.16
N ASP A 80 -5.72 1.18 23.81
CA ASP A 80 -6.70 2.12 23.27
C ASP A 80 -6.12 2.95 22.12
N GLN A 81 -4.83 3.29 22.20
CA GLN A 81 -4.13 3.96 21.10
C GLN A 81 -4.00 3.05 19.88
N GLU A 82 -3.67 1.76 20.05
CA GLU A 82 -3.61 0.79 18.95
C GLU A 82 -4.96 0.62 18.25
N LYS A 83 -6.06 0.53 19.01
CA LYS A 83 -7.42 0.47 18.44
C LYS A 83 -7.75 1.73 17.62
N ARG A 84 -7.34 2.91 18.10
CA ARG A 84 -7.53 4.18 17.36
C ARG A 84 -6.74 4.16 16.05
N ILE A 85 -5.49 3.71 16.07
CA ILE A 85 -4.64 3.60 14.88
C ILE A 85 -5.26 2.63 13.86
N GLN A 86 -5.74 1.45 14.29
CA GLN A 86 -6.42 0.50 13.40
C GLN A 86 -7.68 1.09 12.77
N LYS A 87 -8.45 1.89 13.53
CA LYS A 87 -9.62 2.59 12.99
C LYS A 87 -9.24 3.64 11.96
N ILE A 88 -8.19 4.41 12.20
CA ILE A 88 -7.68 5.41 11.25
C ILE A 88 -7.21 4.74 9.96
N ASP A 89 -6.44 3.66 10.05
CA ASP A 89 -5.98 2.90 8.88
C ASP A 89 -7.15 2.34 8.06
N ARG A 90 -8.17 1.77 8.74
CA ARG A 90 -9.38 1.30 8.07
C ARG A 90 -10.12 2.44 7.36
N LEU A 91 -10.22 3.61 7.99
CA LEU A 91 -10.84 4.79 7.40
C LEU A 91 -10.05 5.29 6.18
N ALA A 92 -8.73 5.41 6.29
CA ALA A 92 -7.86 5.83 5.19
C ALA A 92 -8.00 4.90 3.98
N ARG A 93 -8.05 3.59 4.20
CA ARG A 93 -8.25 2.59 3.14
C ARG A 93 -9.62 2.72 2.49
N SER A 94 -10.67 2.95 3.29
CA SER A 94 -12.03 3.17 2.77
C SER A 94 -12.14 4.47 1.96
N LEU A 95 -11.44 5.53 2.38
CA LEU A 95 -11.40 6.80 1.65
C LEU A 95 -10.68 6.63 0.31
N GLY A 96 -9.51 6.00 0.30
CA GLY A 96 -8.80 5.72 -0.95
C GLY A 96 -9.59 4.83 -1.91
N GLU A 97 -10.41 3.91 -1.40
CA GLU A 97 -11.33 3.13 -2.24
C GLU A 97 -12.44 4.00 -2.82
N GLN A 98 -13.02 4.91 -2.04
CA GLN A 98 -14.02 5.87 -2.51
C GLN A 98 -13.45 6.80 -3.58
N ASP A 99 -12.25 7.33 -3.37
CA ASP A 99 -11.56 8.20 -4.34
C ASP A 99 -11.34 7.47 -5.67
N ARG A 100 -10.90 6.21 -5.61
CA ARG A 100 -10.76 5.37 -6.80
C ARG A 100 -12.09 5.17 -7.53
N LYS A 101 -13.17 4.88 -6.79
CA LYS A 101 -14.52 4.72 -7.38
C LYS A 101 -15.02 6.01 -8.02
N ALA A 102 -14.80 7.14 -7.35
CA ALA A 102 -15.16 8.46 -7.86
C ALA A 102 -14.39 8.81 -9.14
N ALA A 103 -13.09 8.50 -9.22
CA ALA A 103 -12.28 8.73 -10.41
C ALA A 103 -12.77 7.93 -11.62
N VAL A 104 -13.05 6.63 -11.44
CA VAL A 104 -13.59 5.78 -12.51
C VAL A 104 -14.97 6.26 -12.97
N LEU A 105 -15.83 6.65 -12.03
CA LEU A 105 -17.16 7.19 -12.37
C LEU A 105 -17.03 8.52 -13.15
N TYR A 106 -16.13 9.39 -12.74
CA TYR A 106 -15.86 10.64 -13.45
C TYR A 106 -15.35 10.38 -14.88
N GLU A 107 -14.44 9.44 -15.06
CA GLU A 107 -13.93 9.06 -16.39
C GLU A 107 -15.05 8.52 -17.28
N TYR A 108 -15.96 7.70 -16.75
CA TYR A 108 -17.14 7.26 -17.47
C TYR A 108 -18.07 8.42 -17.84
N GLU A 109 -18.40 9.29 -16.88
CA GLU A 109 -19.32 10.40 -17.10
C GLU A 109 -18.79 11.43 -18.11
N THR A 110 -17.48 11.63 -18.13
CA THR A 110 -16.82 12.58 -19.01
C THR A 110 -16.25 11.96 -20.29
N PHE A 111 -16.44 10.66 -20.49
CA PHE A 111 -15.92 9.94 -21.64
C PHE A 111 -16.37 10.58 -22.96
N LYS A 112 -15.41 10.90 -23.82
CA LYS A 112 -15.62 11.35 -25.20
C LYS A 112 -14.63 10.71 -26.15
N ALA A 113 -15.05 10.52 -27.39
CA ALA A 113 -14.14 10.18 -28.48
C ALA A 113 -13.17 11.34 -28.73
N THR A 114 -11.89 11.04 -28.94
CA THR A 114 -10.89 12.07 -29.22
C THR A 114 -10.86 12.36 -30.73
N GLU A 115 -10.69 13.63 -31.11
CA GLU A 115 -10.55 14.00 -32.52
C GLU A 115 -9.32 13.32 -33.14
N GLY A 116 -9.48 12.70 -34.32
CA GLY A 116 -8.42 11.95 -34.99
C GLY A 116 -8.10 10.57 -34.40
N GLU A 117 -8.75 10.15 -33.31
CA GLU A 117 -8.65 8.80 -32.77
C GLU A 117 -9.42 7.81 -33.66
N LEU A 118 -8.88 6.61 -33.88
CA LEU A 118 -9.60 5.57 -34.59
C LEU A 118 -10.82 5.12 -33.77
N LEU A 119 -11.91 4.78 -34.45
CA LEU A 119 -13.13 4.28 -33.78
C LEU A 119 -12.85 3.04 -32.92
N LEU A 120 -11.98 2.14 -33.40
CA LEU A 120 -11.57 0.94 -32.67
C LEU A 120 -10.83 1.29 -31.38
N ASP A 121 -9.89 2.25 -31.43
CA ASP A 121 -9.14 2.68 -30.25
C ASP A 121 -10.06 3.35 -29.22
N THR A 122 -10.99 4.17 -29.69
CA THR A 122 -12.04 4.78 -28.86
C THR A 122 -12.89 3.70 -28.18
N TYR A 123 -13.29 2.66 -28.92
CA TYR A 123 -14.09 1.56 -28.39
C TYR A 123 -13.32 0.73 -27.35
N ILE A 124 -12.04 0.42 -27.60
CA ILE A 124 -11.18 -0.29 -26.63
C ILE A 124 -11.06 0.52 -25.34
N ARG A 125 -10.83 1.83 -25.44
CA ARG A 125 -10.76 2.72 -24.27
C ARG A 125 -12.09 2.75 -23.50
N TYR A 126 -13.21 2.80 -24.21
CA TYR A 126 -14.53 2.74 -23.59
C TYR A 126 -14.78 1.42 -22.84
N LEU A 127 -14.42 0.28 -23.44
CA LEU A 127 -14.52 -1.03 -22.80
C LEU A 127 -13.67 -1.11 -21.53
N GLN A 128 -12.48 -0.51 -21.53
CA GLN A 128 -11.63 -0.46 -20.34
C GLN A 128 -12.30 0.30 -19.20
N VAL A 129 -12.94 1.44 -19.50
CA VAL A 129 -13.71 2.22 -18.51
C VAL A 129 -14.89 1.41 -17.96
N ILE A 130 -15.61 0.66 -18.79
CA ILE A 130 -16.69 -0.23 -18.34
C ILE A 130 -16.16 -1.32 -17.40
N ILE A 131 -15.07 -1.99 -17.78
CA ILE A 131 -14.45 -3.03 -16.96
C ILE A 131 -14.06 -2.46 -15.59
N ASP A 132 -13.54 -1.25 -15.54
CA ASP A 132 -13.13 -0.63 -14.28
C ASP A 132 -14.33 -0.15 -13.45
N LEU A 133 -15.44 0.25 -14.08
CA LEU A 133 -16.73 0.49 -13.41
C LEU A 133 -17.26 -0.77 -12.74
N GLU A 134 -17.27 -1.89 -13.46
CA GLU A 134 -17.72 -3.19 -12.94
C GLU A 134 -16.88 -3.62 -11.73
N LYS A 135 -15.54 -3.46 -11.80
CA LYS A 135 -14.63 -3.70 -10.67
C LYS A 135 -14.89 -2.78 -9.47
N CYS A 136 -15.50 -1.62 -9.69
CA CYS A 136 -15.90 -0.69 -8.63
C CYS A 136 -17.27 -1.05 -8.02
N GLY A 137 -17.98 -2.02 -8.59
CA GLY A 137 -19.32 -2.45 -8.18
C GLY A 137 -20.45 -1.63 -8.82
N TYR A 138 -20.16 -0.85 -9.87
CA TYR A 138 -21.19 -0.18 -10.66
C TYR A 138 -21.66 -1.13 -11.76
N SER A 139 -22.96 -1.43 -11.76
CA SER A 139 -23.61 -2.20 -12.82
C SER A 139 -24.44 -1.25 -13.68
N LYS A 140 -24.34 -1.42 -15.00
CA LYS A 140 -25.11 -0.69 -16.01
C LYS A 140 -25.62 -1.69 -17.03
N ASP A 141 -26.82 -1.47 -17.53
CA ASP A 141 -27.33 -2.32 -18.59
C ASP A 141 -26.68 -1.97 -19.93
N ASN A 142 -26.67 -2.94 -20.84
CA ASN A 142 -26.03 -2.78 -22.14
C ASN A 142 -26.66 -1.66 -22.99
N CYS A 143 -27.95 -1.36 -22.81
CA CYS A 143 -28.60 -0.29 -23.56
C CYS A 143 -28.06 1.08 -23.10
N GLU A 144 -27.91 1.28 -21.78
CA GLU A 144 -27.30 2.50 -21.22
C GLU A 144 -25.87 2.70 -21.75
N LEU A 145 -25.05 1.65 -21.68
CA LEU A 145 -23.66 1.69 -22.14
C LEU A 145 -23.57 1.99 -23.65
N ASN A 146 -24.36 1.29 -24.47
CA ASN A 146 -24.38 1.50 -25.91
C ASN A 146 -24.84 2.90 -26.28
N PHE A 147 -25.92 3.38 -25.64
CA PHE A 147 -26.42 4.73 -25.87
C PHE A 147 -25.39 5.79 -25.49
N LYS A 148 -24.70 5.63 -24.36
CA LYS A 148 -23.66 6.57 -23.93
C LYS A 148 -22.48 6.57 -24.89
N PHE A 149 -22.01 5.41 -25.35
CA PHE A 149 -20.94 5.32 -26.33
C PHE A 149 -21.28 6.10 -27.60
N LEU A 150 -22.43 5.80 -28.22
CA LEU A 150 -22.88 6.41 -29.48
C LEU A 150 -23.01 7.93 -29.37
N ASN A 151 -23.56 8.43 -28.26
CA ASN A 151 -23.70 9.88 -28.06
C ASN A 151 -22.37 10.61 -27.88
N ASN A 152 -21.33 9.92 -27.43
CA ASN A 152 -20.02 10.50 -27.19
C ASN A 152 -19.02 10.27 -28.33
N LEU A 153 -19.47 9.70 -29.45
CA LEU A 153 -18.71 9.67 -30.71
C LEU A 153 -18.61 11.06 -31.36
N GLN A 154 -17.55 11.25 -32.12
CA GLN A 154 -17.37 12.44 -32.94
C GLN A 154 -18.43 12.49 -34.08
N PRO A 155 -18.81 13.70 -34.56
CA PRO A 155 -19.89 13.86 -35.54
C PRO A 155 -19.71 13.07 -36.83
N GLU A 156 -18.47 12.85 -37.28
CA GLU A 156 -18.13 12.12 -38.51
C GLU A 156 -18.61 10.67 -38.47
N TRP A 157 -18.69 10.09 -37.27
CA TRP A 157 -19.15 8.72 -37.05
C TRP A 157 -20.66 8.62 -36.81
N LYS A 158 -21.38 9.75 -36.74
CA LYS A 158 -22.83 9.81 -36.51
C LYS A 158 -23.64 9.98 -37.79
N GLN A 159 -22.98 10.02 -38.94
CA GLN A 159 -23.60 10.36 -40.24
C GLN A 159 -24.21 9.15 -40.99
N TYR A 160 -24.25 7.96 -40.37
CA TYR A 160 -24.81 6.74 -40.95
C TYR A 160 -26.00 6.22 -40.15
#